data_AF-A0A1I2L366-F1
#
_entry.id   AF-A0A1I2L366-F1
#
_cell.length_a   1.000
_cell.length_b   1.000
_cell.length_c   1.000
_cell.angle_alpha   90.00
_cell.angle_beta   90.00
_cell.angle_gamma   90.00
#
_symmetry.space_group_name_H-M   'P 1'
#
loop_
_entity.id
_entity.type
_entity.pdbx_description
1 polymer ?
#
loop_
_entity_poly.entity_id
_entity_poly.type
_entity_poly.pdbx_seq_one_letter_code
_entity_poly.pdbx_strand_id
1 'polypeptide(L)'
;MSELLRKSLRWATFIGLVTALLAMLMTVVSTALLNGVSWLGGLLVVLVIVVVNVIFDMLGTAAAAGTERPFHAMAAKKVPGARHAIAILRRADQFSNFCNDVIGDICGIISGAAAFAVVGSLATEVGGNRTAWDVFLVSVISALTVGWKALGKTLSIRYANSILFQVGKLFFFLEDKLHIRLFNEKNNRKRKRKRGVSRAPRKN
;
A
#
# COMPACT_ATOMS: atom_id res chain seq x y z
N MET A 1 -27.74 9.31 -9.59
CA MET A 1 -27.01 8.14 -10.14
C MET A 1 -25.89 8.55 -11.11
N SER A 2 -26.12 9.49 -12.02
CA SER A 2 -25.13 9.99 -12.99
C SER A 2 -23.91 10.74 -12.40
N GLU A 3 -24.10 11.49 -11.31
CA GLU A 3 -23.02 12.23 -10.62
C GLU A 3 -21.99 11.29 -9.97
N LEU A 4 -22.45 10.21 -9.32
CA LEU A 4 -21.57 9.19 -8.72
C LEU A 4 -20.76 8.47 -9.80
N LEU A 5 -21.39 8.11 -10.93
CA LEU A 5 -20.72 7.49 -12.06
C LEU A 5 -19.68 8.40 -12.72
N ARG A 6 -19.94 9.70 -12.87
CA ARG A 6 -18.95 10.65 -13.42
C ARG A 6 -17.76 10.82 -12.49
N LYS A 7 -17.99 10.84 -11.17
CA LYS A 7 -16.93 11.01 -10.18
C LYS A 7 -16.07 9.75 -10.06
N SER A 8 -16.69 8.56 -10.09
CA SER A 8 -15.97 7.29 -10.13
C SER A 8 -15.21 7.10 -11.45
N LEU A 9 -15.79 7.46 -12.61
CA LEU A 9 -15.07 7.40 -13.89
C LEU A 9 -13.86 8.33 -13.91
N ARG A 10 -13.98 9.57 -13.42
CA ARG A 10 -12.85 10.51 -13.36
C ARG A 10 -11.73 10.01 -12.46
N TRP A 11 -12.08 9.39 -11.33
CA TRP A 11 -11.10 8.83 -10.40
C TRP A 11 -10.45 7.56 -10.97
N ALA A 12 -11.25 6.68 -11.60
CA ALA A 12 -10.76 5.47 -12.26
C ALA A 12 -9.87 5.77 -13.46
N THR A 13 -10.25 6.74 -14.32
CA THR A 13 -9.42 7.18 -15.45
C THR A 13 -8.14 7.85 -14.98
N PHE A 14 -8.19 8.66 -13.92
CA PHE A 14 -7.01 9.26 -13.33
C PHE A 14 -6.04 8.19 -12.78
N ILE A 15 -6.54 7.23 -11.99
CA ILE A 15 -5.71 6.16 -11.45
C ILE A 15 -5.18 5.27 -12.56
N GLY A 16 -6.02 4.86 -13.52
CA GLY A 16 -5.57 4.05 -14.64
C GLY A 16 -4.46 4.73 -15.44
N LEU A 17 -4.58 6.04 -15.71
CA LEU A 17 -3.57 6.80 -16.44
C LEU A 17 -2.27 6.97 -15.64
N VAL A 18 -2.37 7.24 -14.33
CA VAL A 18 -1.21 7.34 -13.43
C VAL A 18 -0.50 6.00 -13.32
N THR A 19 -1.24 4.90 -13.12
CA THR A 19 -0.68 3.55 -13.05
C THR A 19 -0.02 3.17 -14.37
N ALA A 20 -0.62 3.48 -15.51
CA ALA A 20 -0.03 3.21 -16.83
C ALA A 20 1.29 3.96 -17.05
N LEU A 21 1.32 5.27 -16.73
CA LEU A 21 2.55 6.07 -16.82
C LEU A 21 3.64 5.56 -15.87
N LEU A 22 3.26 5.22 -14.63
CA LEU A 22 4.17 4.71 -13.62
C LEU A 22 4.72 3.33 -14.01
N ALA A 23 3.88 2.45 -14.57
CA ALA A 23 4.29 1.15 -15.08
C ALA A 23 5.25 1.28 -16.28
N MET A 24 5.00 2.20 -17.21
CA MET A 24 5.89 2.45 -18.34
C MET A 24 7.28 2.91 -17.86
N LEU A 25 7.33 3.89 -16.94
CA LEU A 25 8.59 4.37 -16.36
C LEU A 25 9.31 3.27 -15.58
N MET A 26 8.60 2.52 -14.75
CA MET A 26 9.19 1.44 -13.95
C MET A 26 9.69 0.29 -14.82
N THR A 27 9.02 -0.03 -15.93
CA THR A 27 9.47 -1.08 -16.85
C THR A 27 10.81 -0.75 -17.48
N VAL A 28 11.02 0.52 -17.87
CA VAL A 28 12.31 0.99 -18.41
C VAL A 28 13.42 0.91 -17.37
N VAL A 29 13.14 1.34 -16.14
CA VAL A 29 14.12 1.25 -15.03
C VAL A 29 14.44 -0.21 -14.71
N SER A 30 13.43 -1.08 -14.66
CA SER A 30 13.60 -2.48 -14.32
C SER A 30 14.40 -3.23 -15.39
N THR A 31 14.10 -3.02 -16.68
CA THR A 31 14.89 -3.62 -17.77
C THR A 31 16.34 -3.15 -17.76
N ALA A 32 16.61 -1.89 -17.42
CA ALA A 32 17.98 -1.40 -17.25
C ALA A 32 18.71 -2.04 -16.05
N LEU A 33 18.02 -2.29 -14.93
CA LEU A 33 18.57 -2.92 -13.73
C LEU A 33 18.75 -4.43 -13.85
N LEU A 34 17.90 -5.11 -14.63
CA LEU A 34 17.93 -6.56 -14.84
C LEU A 34 18.85 -6.99 -16.00
N ASN A 35 19.30 -6.06 -16.84
CA ASN A 35 20.26 -6.35 -17.89
C ASN A 35 21.61 -6.79 -17.30
N GLY A 36 21.99 -8.04 -17.55
CA GLY A 36 23.27 -8.62 -17.10
C GLY A 36 23.23 -9.31 -15.74
N VAL A 37 22.05 -9.49 -15.14
CA VAL A 37 21.89 -10.27 -13.90
C VAL A 37 21.80 -11.76 -14.25
N SER A 38 22.52 -12.61 -13.52
CA SER A 38 22.43 -14.07 -13.67
C SER A 38 21.01 -14.57 -13.35
N TRP A 39 20.64 -15.74 -13.88
CA TRP A 39 19.30 -16.31 -13.62
C TRP A 39 18.98 -16.43 -12.12
N LEU A 40 19.99 -16.73 -11.29
CA LEU A 40 19.85 -16.85 -9.84
C LEU A 40 19.58 -15.49 -9.18
N GLY A 41 20.27 -14.43 -9.64
CA GLY A 41 20.05 -13.07 -9.16
C GLY A 41 18.67 -12.54 -9.55
N GLY A 42 18.24 -12.79 -10.79
CA GLY A 42 16.91 -12.37 -11.24
C GLY A 42 15.79 -13.11 -10.52
N LEU A 43 15.96 -14.41 -10.22
CA LEU A 43 14.99 -15.17 -9.44
C LEU A 43 14.83 -14.59 -8.02
N LEU A 44 15.93 -14.19 -7.39
CA LEU A 44 15.90 -13.55 -6.07
C LEU A 44 15.18 -12.19 -6.12
N VAL A 45 15.43 -11.39 -7.16
CA VAL A 45 14.74 -10.10 -7.38
C VAL A 45 13.23 -10.33 -7.53
N VAL A 46 12.81 -11.28 -8.36
CA VAL A 46 11.39 -11.65 -8.52
C VAL A 46 10.76 -12.03 -7.18
N LEU A 47 11.44 -12.86 -6.38
CA LEU A 47 10.93 -13.32 -5.09
C LEU A 47 10.77 -12.15 -4.10
N VAL A 48 11.73 -11.23 -4.07
CA VAL A 48 11.62 -10.00 -3.27
C VAL A 48 10.43 -9.14 -3.71
N ILE A 49 10.22 -8.96 -5.02
CA ILE A 49 9.07 -8.20 -5.55
C ILE A 49 7.75 -8.85 -5.13
N VAL A 50 7.64 -10.18 -5.19
CA VAL A 50 6.44 -10.91 -4.75
C VAL A 50 6.20 -10.71 -3.25
N VAL A 51 7.23 -10.81 -2.41
CA VAL A 51 7.09 -10.58 -0.96
C VAL A 51 6.61 -9.15 -0.68
N VAL A 52 7.18 -8.16 -1.36
CA VAL A 52 6.76 -6.76 -1.23
C VAL A 52 5.29 -6.59 -1.64
N ASN A 53 4.87 -7.17 -2.78
CA ASN A 53 3.48 -7.15 -3.23
C ASN A 53 2.53 -7.67 -2.15
N VAL A 54 2.86 -8.81 -1.53
CA VAL A 54 1.97 -9.38 -0.53
C VAL A 54 1.96 -8.59 0.78
N ILE A 55 3.09 -8.00 1.18
CA ILE A 55 3.11 -7.10 2.35
C ILE A 55 2.18 -5.91 2.10
N PHE A 56 2.24 -5.28 0.93
CA PHE A 56 1.34 -4.16 0.61
C PHE A 56 -0.14 -4.60 0.52
N ASP A 57 -0.44 -5.78 -0.03
CA ASP A 57 -1.79 -6.37 -0.02
C ASP A 57 -2.32 -6.55 1.41
N MET A 58 -1.46 -7.04 2.32
CA MET A 58 -1.78 -7.17 3.75
C MET A 58 -2.06 -5.80 4.39
N LEU A 59 -1.29 -4.77 4.05
CA LEU A 59 -1.50 -3.40 4.56
C LEU A 59 -2.84 -2.83 4.11
N GLY A 60 -3.19 -3.00 2.83
CA GLY A 60 -4.46 -2.52 2.27
C GLY A 60 -5.66 -3.25 2.88
N THR A 61 -5.60 -4.58 2.98
CA THR A 61 -6.66 -5.36 3.64
C THR A 61 -6.76 -5.09 5.14
N ALA A 62 -5.64 -4.89 5.84
CA ALA A 62 -5.67 -4.46 7.24
C ALA A 62 -6.32 -3.09 7.40
N ALA A 63 -6.06 -2.14 6.50
CA ALA A 63 -6.72 -0.83 6.51
C ALA A 63 -8.23 -0.92 6.32
N ALA A 64 -8.69 -1.79 5.40
CA ALA A 64 -10.10 -2.03 5.16
C ALA A 64 -10.81 -2.75 6.34
N ALA A 65 -10.12 -3.65 7.04
CA ALA A 65 -10.67 -4.40 8.17
C ALA A 65 -10.53 -3.68 9.54
N GLY A 66 -9.70 -2.64 9.62
CA GLY A 66 -9.38 -1.94 10.87
C GLY A 66 -10.54 -1.15 11.47
N THR A 67 -10.49 -0.90 12.78
CA THR A 67 -11.50 -0.10 13.49
C THR A 67 -10.90 1.10 14.22
N GLU A 68 -11.58 2.25 14.20
CA GLU A 68 -11.04 3.50 14.80
C GLU A 68 -11.07 3.51 16.34
N ARG A 69 -11.98 2.76 16.96
CA ARG A 69 -12.22 2.73 18.42
C ARG A 69 -10.94 2.53 19.26
N PRO A 70 -10.11 1.50 19.03
CA PRO A 70 -8.88 1.31 19.81
C PRO A 70 -7.88 2.46 19.64
N PHE A 71 -7.82 3.08 18.46
CA PHE A 71 -6.90 4.17 18.19
C PHE A 71 -7.30 5.48 18.85
N HIS A 72 -8.60 5.75 19.02
CA HIS A 72 -9.05 6.91 19.78
C HIS A 72 -8.62 6.86 21.25
N ALA A 73 -8.68 5.68 21.88
CA ALA A 73 -8.19 5.50 23.24
C ALA A 73 -6.67 5.69 23.33
N MET A 74 -5.91 5.14 22.36
CA MET A 74 -4.46 5.33 22.27
C MET A 74 -4.07 6.80 22.02
N ALA A 75 -4.82 7.51 21.17
CA ALA A 75 -4.60 8.94 20.89
C ALA A 75 -4.92 9.83 22.10
N ALA A 76 -5.92 9.47 22.91
CA ALA A 76 -6.21 10.14 24.18
C ALA A 76 -5.06 10.00 25.19
N LYS A 77 -4.40 8.83 25.22
CA LYS A 77 -3.17 8.57 25.97
C LYS A 77 -1.90 9.12 25.32
N LYS A 78 -2.01 9.88 24.21
CA LYS A 78 -0.90 10.46 23.45
C LYS A 78 0.14 9.42 22.97
N VAL A 79 -0.31 8.21 22.65
CA VAL A 79 0.58 7.17 22.09
C VAL A 79 1.06 7.62 20.70
N PRO A 80 2.38 7.63 20.43
CA PRO A 80 2.93 8.03 19.13
C PRO A 80 2.44 7.10 18.01
N GLY A 81 2.08 7.67 16.86
CA GLY A 81 1.52 6.93 15.72
C GLY A 81 0.01 6.69 15.73
N ALA A 82 -0.67 6.84 16.89
CA ALA A 82 -2.11 6.61 16.99
C ALA A 82 -2.94 7.58 16.13
N ARG A 83 -2.51 8.84 16.00
CA ARG A 83 -3.19 9.83 15.14
C ARG A 83 -3.05 9.52 13.65
N HIS A 84 -1.89 9.02 13.21
CA HIS A 84 -1.70 8.64 11.81
C HIS A 84 -2.48 7.38 11.47
N ALA A 85 -2.56 6.41 12.39
CA ALA A 85 -3.44 5.26 12.21
C ALA A 85 -4.89 5.73 12.00
N ILE A 86 -5.43 6.63 12.83
CA ILE A 86 -6.79 7.20 12.63
C ILE A 86 -6.92 7.86 11.26
N ALA A 87 -5.89 8.61 10.82
CA ALA A 87 -5.92 9.27 9.51
C ALA A 87 -5.96 8.27 8.34
N ILE A 88 -5.25 7.14 8.44
CA ILE A 88 -5.30 6.05 7.48
C ILE A 88 -6.70 5.42 7.47
N LEU A 89 -7.27 5.10 8.64
CA LEU A 89 -8.61 4.51 8.72
C LEU A 89 -9.69 5.42 8.14
N ARG A 90 -9.60 6.75 8.35
CA ARG A 90 -10.52 7.71 7.74
C ARG A 90 -10.49 7.74 6.21
N ARG A 91 -9.42 7.24 5.60
CA ARG A 91 -9.25 7.12 4.15
C ARG A 91 -8.96 5.67 3.75
N ALA A 92 -9.49 4.70 4.51
CA ALA A 92 -9.20 3.28 4.35
C ALA A 92 -9.45 2.81 2.91
N ASP A 93 -10.56 3.20 2.29
CA ASP A 93 -10.88 2.82 0.90
C ASP A 93 -9.82 3.28 -0.10
N GLN A 94 -9.34 4.52 0.03
CA GLN A 94 -8.31 5.08 -0.84
C GLN A 94 -6.95 4.41 -0.61
N PHE A 95 -6.60 4.18 0.66
CA PHE A 95 -5.35 3.54 1.03
C PHE A 95 -5.32 2.07 0.60
N SER A 96 -6.42 1.34 0.80
CA SER A 96 -6.59 -0.04 0.38
C SER A 96 -6.47 -0.19 -1.13
N ASN A 97 -7.16 0.63 -1.92
CA ASN A 97 -7.04 0.58 -3.39
C ASN A 97 -5.64 0.96 -3.87
N PHE A 98 -4.97 1.92 -3.22
CA PHE A 98 -3.59 2.25 -3.55
C PHE A 98 -2.64 1.07 -3.29
N CYS A 99 -2.73 0.45 -2.11
CA CYS A 99 -1.85 -0.66 -1.74
C CYS A 99 -2.15 -1.95 -2.51
N ASN A 100 -3.42 -2.26 -2.74
CA ASN A 100 -3.81 -3.51 -3.39
C ASN A 100 -3.74 -3.40 -4.92
N ASP A 101 -4.30 -2.33 -5.49
CA ASP A 101 -4.46 -2.21 -6.94
C ASP A 101 -3.21 -1.56 -7.55
N VAL A 102 -2.84 -0.35 -7.11
CA VAL A 102 -1.73 0.37 -7.74
C VAL A 102 -0.38 -0.33 -7.50
N ILE A 103 -0.05 -0.60 -6.24
CA ILE A 103 1.23 -1.27 -5.93
C ILE A 103 1.20 -2.72 -6.41
N GLY A 104 0.06 -3.42 -6.27
CA GLY A 104 -0.10 -4.79 -6.73
C GLY A 104 0.10 -4.94 -8.23
N ASP A 105 -0.48 -4.06 -9.04
CA ASP A 105 -0.33 -4.06 -10.51
C ASP A 105 1.12 -3.77 -10.92
N ILE A 106 1.76 -2.78 -10.29
CA ILE A 106 3.16 -2.42 -10.56
C ILE A 106 4.07 -3.59 -10.22
N CYS A 107 3.93 -4.18 -9.03
CA CYS A 107 4.73 -5.34 -8.64
C CYS A 107 4.46 -6.53 -9.57
N GLY A 108 3.23 -6.74 -10.02
CA GLY A 108 2.88 -7.79 -10.99
C GLY A 108 3.59 -7.61 -12.33
N ILE A 109 3.54 -6.40 -12.91
CA ILE A 109 4.18 -6.08 -14.19
C ILE A 109 5.71 -6.23 -14.09
N ILE A 110 6.31 -5.64 -13.04
CA ILE A 110 7.76 -5.69 -12.83
C ILE A 110 8.21 -7.15 -12.59
N SER A 111 7.47 -7.92 -11.80
CA SER A 111 7.76 -9.33 -11.53
C SER A 111 7.68 -10.18 -12.80
N GLY A 112 6.67 -9.95 -13.65
CA GLY A 112 6.54 -10.65 -14.93
C GLY A 112 7.68 -10.33 -15.90
N ALA A 113 8.06 -9.06 -16.02
CA ALA A 113 9.19 -8.65 -16.84
C ALA A 113 10.52 -9.22 -16.32
N ALA A 114 10.71 -9.25 -15.00
CA ALA A 114 11.88 -9.85 -14.37
C ALA A 114 11.92 -11.37 -14.57
N ALA A 115 10.78 -12.07 -14.44
CA ALA A 115 10.68 -13.51 -14.70
C ALA A 115 11.05 -13.85 -16.16
N PHE A 116 10.58 -13.05 -17.12
CA PHE A 116 10.95 -13.23 -18.53
C PHE A 116 12.47 -13.09 -18.77
N ALA A 117 13.11 -12.12 -18.12
CA ALA A 117 14.56 -11.94 -18.17
C ALA A 117 15.32 -13.13 -17.55
N VAL A 118 14.80 -13.67 -16.43
CA VAL A 118 15.36 -14.86 -15.77
C VAL A 118 15.29 -16.08 -16.67
N VAL A 119 14.12 -16.33 -17.29
CA VAL A 119 13.93 -17.46 -18.22
C VAL A 119 14.89 -17.37 -19.40
N GLY A 120 15.12 -16.16 -19.91
CA GLY A 120 16.09 -15.91 -20.99
C GLY A 120 17.49 -16.39 -20.62
N SER A 121 17.95 -16.03 -19.42
CA SER A 121 19.28 -16.42 -18.91
C SER A 121 19.36 -17.90 -18.53
N LEU A 122 18.28 -18.46 -17.98
CA LEU A 122 18.19 -19.87 -17.59
C LEU A 122 18.27 -20.80 -18.81
N ALA A 123 17.56 -20.46 -19.89
CA ALA A 123 17.57 -21.23 -21.13
C ALA A 123 18.96 -21.28 -21.78
N THR A 124 19.76 -20.20 -21.64
CA THR A 124 21.13 -20.16 -22.16
C THR A 124 22.14 -20.93 -21.31
N GLU A 125 21.96 -20.99 -19.98
CA GLU A 125 22.91 -21.65 -19.07
C GLU A 125 22.62 -23.15 -18.85
N VAL A 126 21.35 -23.53 -18.69
CA VAL A 126 20.94 -24.90 -18.34
C VAL A 126 20.54 -25.72 -19.57
N GLY A 127 20.19 -25.04 -20.67
CA GLY A 127 19.62 -25.69 -21.86
C GLY A 127 18.17 -26.14 -21.66
N GLY A 128 17.56 -26.65 -22.74
CA GLY A 128 16.17 -27.10 -22.77
C GLY A 128 15.20 -26.12 -23.46
N ASN A 129 13.92 -26.47 -23.47
CA ASN A 129 12.90 -25.68 -24.16
C ASN A 129 12.56 -24.43 -23.34
N ARG A 130 12.87 -23.24 -23.88
CA ARG A 130 12.58 -21.94 -23.27
C ARG A 130 11.11 -21.81 -22.86
N THR A 131 10.18 -22.30 -23.68
CA THR A 131 8.75 -22.23 -23.40
C THR A 131 8.36 -23.08 -22.19
N ALA A 132 9.01 -24.23 -21.99
CA ALA A 132 8.74 -25.08 -20.83
C ALA A 132 9.23 -24.40 -19.53
N TRP A 133 10.40 -23.79 -19.56
CA TRP A 133 10.93 -23.03 -18.43
C TRP A 133 10.09 -21.79 -18.09
N ASP A 134 9.60 -21.08 -19.10
CA ASP A 134 8.71 -19.94 -18.92
C ASP A 134 7.41 -20.33 -18.23
N VAL A 135 6.72 -21.35 -18.76
CA VAL A 135 5.48 -21.85 -18.17
C VAL A 135 5.70 -22.35 -16.75
N PHE A 136 6.80 -23.07 -16.51
CA PHE A 136 7.13 -23.58 -15.18
C PHE A 136 7.35 -22.43 -14.18
N LEU A 137 8.21 -21.46 -14.52
CA LEU A 137 8.51 -20.34 -13.63
C LEU A 137 7.28 -19.46 -13.37
N VAL A 138 6.52 -19.09 -14.41
CA VAL A 138 5.29 -18.30 -14.26
C VAL A 138 4.27 -19.05 -13.40
N SER A 139 4.12 -20.36 -13.57
CA SER A 139 3.20 -21.17 -12.77
C SER A 139 3.60 -21.20 -11.29
N VAL A 140 4.88 -21.40 -11.00
CA VAL A 140 5.41 -21.43 -9.63
C VAL A 140 5.23 -20.05 -8.96
N ILE A 141 5.58 -18.97 -9.66
CA ILE A 141 5.43 -17.60 -9.16
C ILE A 141 3.96 -17.28 -8.91
N SER A 142 3.07 -17.64 -9.84
CA SER A 142 1.63 -17.41 -9.70
C SER A 142 1.04 -18.17 -8.50
N ALA A 143 1.37 -19.46 -8.36
CA ALA A 143 0.92 -20.28 -7.24
C ALA A 143 1.41 -19.72 -5.89
N LEU A 144 2.69 -19.34 -5.79
CA LEU A 144 3.25 -18.71 -4.60
C LEU A 144 2.58 -17.37 -4.28
N THR A 145 2.35 -16.54 -5.30
CA THR A 145 1.73 -15.21 -5.13
C THR A 145 0.30 -15.34 -4.62
N VAL A 146 -0.52 -16.19 -5.24
CA VAL A 146 -1.92 -16.38 -4.86
C VAL A 146 -2.04 -17.07 -3.50
N GLY A 147 -1.22 -18.10 -3.26
CA GLY A 147 -1.20 -18.84 -1.99
C GLY A 147 -0.82 -17.94 -0.81
N TRP A 148 0.22 -17.13 -0.97
CA TRP A 148 0.63 -16.20 0.09
C TRP A 148 -0.40 -15.10 0.33
N LYS A 149 -1.04 -14.55 -0.73
CA LYS A 149 -2.14 -13.58 -0.55
C LYS A 149 -3.30 -14.17 0.26
N ALA A 150 -3.68 -15.42 0.02
CA ALA A 150 -4.75 -16.07 0.80
C ALA A 150 -4.39 -16.19 2.30
N LEU A 151 -3.17 -16.64 2.60
CA LEU A 151 -2.66 -16.70 3.97
C LEU A 151 -2.58 -15.29 4.60
N GLY A 152 -2.09 -14.33 3.83
CA GLY A 152 -1.88 -12.96 4.26
C GLY A 152 -3.16 -12.22 4.61
N LYS A 153 -4.23 -12.41 3.84
CA LYS A 153 -5.54 -11.81 4.14
C LYS A 153 -6.09 -12.27 5.49
N THR A 154 -5.93 -13.55 5.81
CA THR A 154 -6.38 -14.11 7.10
C THR A 154 -5.63 -13.46 8.27
N LEU A 155 -4.31 -13.32 8.14
CA LEU A 155 -3.48 -12.63 9.13
C LEU A 155 -3.82 -11.14 9.23
N SER A 156 -4.05 -10.49 8.10
CA SER A 156 -4.34 -9.06 8.02
C SER A 156 -5.64 -8.69 8.68
N ILE A 157 -6.68 -9.53 8.53
CA ILE A 157 -7.97 -9.31 9.19
C ILE A 157 -7.85 -9.54 10.70
N ARG A 158 -7.20 -10.65 11.13
CA ARG A 158 -7.06 -10.98 12.56
C ARG A 158 -6.20 -9.97 13.32
N TYR A 159 -5.15 -9.44 12.69
CA TYR A 159 -4.21 -8.51 13.31
C TYR A 159 -4.31 -7.08 12.74
N ALA A 160 -5.44 -6.73 12.13
CA ALA A 160 -5.63 -5.45 11.42
C ALA A 160 -5.19 -4.23 12.24
N ASN A 161 -5.68 -4.13 13.47
CA ASN A 161 -5.38 -2.99 14.35
C ASN A 161 -3.89 -2.94 14.75
N SER A 162 -3.22 -4.09 14.93
CA SER A 162 -1.78 -4.12 15.25
C SER A 162 -0.93 -3.70 14.06
N ILE A 163 -1.28 -4.17 12.85
CA ILE A 163 -0.61 -3.81 11.60
C ILE A 163 -0.76 -2.30 11.36
N LEU A 164 -1.99 -1.79 11.45
CA LEU A 164 -2.28 -0.36 11.31
C LEU A 164 -1.55 0.50 12.36
N PHE A 165 -1.40 0.00 13.59
CA PHE A 165 -0.62 0.68 14.61
C PHE A 165 0.86 0.78 14.24
N GLN A 166 1.46 -0.30 13.75
CA GLN A 166 2.85 -0.32 13.29
C GLN A 166 3.04 0.63 12.11
N VAL A 167 2.13 0.64 11.14
CA VAL A 167 2.15 1.57 10.00
C VAL A 167 2.01 3.01 10.49
N GLY A 168 1.08 3.29 11.40
CA GLY A 168 0.93 4.62 12.00
C GLY A 168 2.17 5.09 12.74
N LYS A 169 2.89 4.17 13.43
CA LYS A 169 4.17 4.45 14.08
C LYS A 169 5.29 4.70 13.08
N LEU A 170 5.32 3.96 11.96
CA LEU A 170 6.26 4.19 10.87
C LEU A 170 6.05 5.59 10.28
N PHE A 171 4.82 5.97 9.95
CA PHE A 171 4.51 7.33 9.48
C PHE A 171 4.87 8.40 10.50
N PHE A 172 4.63 8.18 11.80
CA PHE A 172 5.06 9.10 12.86
C PHE A 172 6.58 9.31 12.84
N PHE A 173 7.33 8.21 12.73
CA PHE A 173 8.79 8.26 12.71
C PHE A 173 9.32 8.93 11.44
N LEU A 174 8.70 8.68 10.28
CA LEU A 174 9.02 9.39 9.05
C LEU A 174 8.72 10.89 9.17
N GLU A 175 7.58 11.29 9.75
CA GLU A 175 7.24 12.71 9.92
C GLU A 175 8.17 13.42 10.90
N ASP A 176 8.58 12.75 11.99
CA ASP A 176 9.54 13.27 12.98
C ASP A 176 10.94 13.44 12.38
N LYS A 177 11.41 12.49 11.56
CA LYS A 177 12.72 12.57 10.90
C LYS A 177 12.76 13.43 9.64
N LEU A 178 11.69 13.44 8.83
CA LEU A 178 11.65 14.14 7.54
C LEU A 178 11.03 15.54 7.65
N HIS A 179 10.47 15.95 8.80
CA HIS A 179 9.91 17.29 9.03
C HIS A 179 8.79 17.70 8.04
N ILE A 180 8.19 16.74 7.32
CA ILE A 180 7.09 17.00 6.38
C ILE A 180 5.77 16.93 7.16
N ARG A 181 5.23 18.09 7.55
CA ARG A 181 3.91 18.19 8.21
C ARG A 181 2.80 17.76 7.25
N LEU A 182 2.48 16.46 7.18
CA LEU A 182 1.47 15.91 6.27
C LEU A 182 0.04 16.12 6.80
N PHE A 183 -0.15 16.29 8.11
CA PHE A 183 -1.47 16.46 8.70
C PHE A 183 -1.60 17.76 9.51
N ASN A 184 -2.03 18.81 8.82
CA ASN A 184 -2.46 20.07 9.44
C ASN A 184 -3.81 19.85 10.15
N GLU A 185 -3.77 19.37 11.38
CA GLU A 185 -4.93 19.34 12.26
C GLU A 185 -5.27 20.78 12.67
N LYS A 186 -6.10 21.46 11.86
CA LYS A 186 -6.65 22.79 12.17
C LYS A 186 -7.23 22.76 13.58
N ASN A 187 -6.49 23.37 14.50
CA ASN A 187 -6.75 23.42 15.93
C ASN A 187 -7.94 24.36 16.23
N ASN A 188 -9.15 23.96 15.83
CA ASN A 188 -10.37 24.75 15.99
C ASN A 188 -10.99 24.66 17.41
N ARG A 189 -10.30 24.06 18.39
CA ARG A 189 -10.83 23.90 19.75
C ARG A 189 -10.70 25.15 20.64
N LYS A 190 -9.88 26.15 20.29
CA LYS A 190 -9.72 27.35 21.13
C LYS A 190 -10.82 28.41 20.96
N ARG A 191 -11.66 28.36 19.92
CA ARG A 191 -12.64 29.45 19.64
C ARG A 191 -14.03 29.27 20.28
N LYS A 192 -14.43 28.06 20.71
CA LYS A 192 -15.77 27.83 21.29
C LYS A 192 -15.90 28.11 22.79
N ARG A 193 -14.81 28.25 23.54
CA ARG A 193 -14.88 28.43 25.01
C ARG A 193 -15.07 29.88 25.48
N LYS A 194 -14.98 30.88 24.59
CA LYS A 194 -15.13 32.32 24.94
C LYS A 194 -16.51 32.92 24.66
N ARG A 195 -17.49 32.18 24.12
CA ARG A 195 -18.83 32.72 23.78
C ARG A 195 -19.97 32.32 24.73
N GLY A 196 -19.69 31.58 25.80
CA GLY A 196 -20.72 31.06 26.71
C GLY A 196 -20.86 31.76 28.07
N VAL A 197 -20.06 32.79 28.38
CA VAL A 197 -20.15 33.51 29.66
C VAL A 197 -20.27 35.00 29.39
N SER A 198 -21.41 35.41 28.87
CA SER A 198 -21.84 36.80 28.99
C SER A 198 -23.37 36.80 28.99
N ARG A 199 -23.94 37.39 30.04
CA ARG A 199 -25.37 37.56 30.35
C ARG A 199 -26.01 36.44 31.17
N ALA A 200 -25.66 36.39 32.45
CA ALA A 200 -26.68 36.18 33.47
C ALA A 200 -27.34 37.55 33.75
N PRO A 201 -28.67 37.72 33.65
CA PRO A 201 -29.32 38.94 34.08
C PRO A 201 -29.26 39.01 35.62
N ARG A 202 -28.66 40.08 36.16
CA ARG A 202 -28.83 40.46 37.56
C ARG A 202 -30.29 40.86 37.76
N LYS A 203 -30.99 40.20 38.68
CA LYS A 203 -32.20 40.75 39.31
C LYS A 203 -31.78 41.97 40.13
N ASN A 204 -32.46 43.08 39.91
CA ASN A 204 -32.96 44.03 40.92
C ASN A 204 -34.02 44.87 40.25
#